data_AF-A0A351CK00-F1
#
_entry.id   AF-A0A351CK00-F1
#
_cell.length_a   1.000
_cell.length_b   1.000
_cell.length_c   1.000
_cell.angle_alpha   90.00
_cell.angle_beta   90.00
_cell.angle_gamma   90.00
#
_symmetry.space_group_name_H-M   'P 1'
#
loop_
_entity.id
_entity.type
_entity.pdbx_description
1 polymer ?
#
loop_
_entity_poly.entity_id
_entity_poly.type
_entity_poly.pdbx_seq_one_letter_code
_entity_poly.pdbx_strand_id
1 'polypeptide(L)' 'ETNYKDGKKNGNFVRWSGSGQKQIQGNYVDDNLEGLVTVWNDNGEIEKTVQYRGGAIVSSEPED' A
#
# COMPACT_ATOMS: atom_id res chain seq x y z
N GLU A 1 11.27 -1.30 -0.28
CA GLU A 1 11.90 -2.54 -0.75
C GLU A 1 10.91 -3.65 -0.51
N THR A 2 10.29 -4.21 -1.55
CA THR A 2 9.39 -5.36 -1.36
C THR A 2 10.25 -6.56 -1.05
N ASN A 3 10.22 -7.03 0.20
CA ASN A 3 10.94 -8.25 0.53
C ASN A 3 10.18 -9.45 -0.05
N TYR A 4 10.93 -10.47 -0.46
CA TYR A 4 10.36 -11.74 -0.85
C TYR A 4 10.76 -12.76 0.21
N LYS A 5 9.76 -13.40 0.82
CA LYS A 5 9.96 -14.51 1.75
C LYS A 5 9.40 -15.77 1.10
N ASP A 6 10.23 -16.79 0.92
CA ASP A 6 9.84 -18.07 0.32
C ASP A 6 9.22 -17.92 -1.09
N GLY A 7 9.69 -16.94 -1.87
CA GLY A 7 9.17 -16.63 -3.21
C GLY A 7 7.89 -15.79 -3.23
N LYS A 8 7.34 -15.45 -2.06
CA LYS A 8 6.14 -14.62 -1.91
C LYS A 8 6.48 -13.21 -1.46
N LYS A 9 5.71 -12.21 -1.89
CA LYS A 9 5.86 -10.84 -1.39
C LYS A 9 5.53 -10.80 0.10
N ASN A 10 6.46 -10.23 0.87
CA ASN A 10 6.32 -10.06 2.30
C ASN A 10 7.01 -8.76 2.73
N GLY A 11 6.38 -7.98 3.58
CA GLY A 11 6.92 -6.71 4.08
C GLY A 11 6.43 -5.47 3.33
N ASN A 12 6.95 -4.33 3.78
CA ASN A 12 6.49 -3.02 3.35
C ASN A 12 6.88 -2.71 1.90
N PHE A 13 5.93 -2.19 1.13
CA PHE A 13 6.18 -1.69 -0.21
C PHE A 13 5.86 -0.20 -0.29
N VAL A 14 6.55 0.47 -1.21
CA VAL A 14 6.23 1.84 -1.63
C VAL A 14 6.28 1.86 -3.15
N ARG A 15 5.19 2.31 -3.76
CA ARG A 15 5.08 2.57 -5.19
C ARG A 15 5.21 4.07 -5.42
N TRP A 16 6.11 4.42 -6.33
CA TRP A 16 6.37 5.79 -6.75
C TRP A 16 5.80 6.01 -8.16
N SER A 17 5.34 7.23 -8.46
CA SER A 17 5.01 7.65 -9.82
C SER A 17 6.29 7.82 -10.65
N GLY A 18 6.14 7.94 -11.98
CA GLY A 18 7.27 8.25 -12.87
C GLY A 18 7.96 9.58 -12.54
N SER A 19 7.27 10.48 -11.85
CA SER A 19 7.78 11.77 -11.36
C SER A 19 8.54 11.66 -10.04
N GLY A 20 8.60 10.48 -9.42
CA GLY A 20 9.27 10.27 -8.14
C GLY A 20 8.43 10.61 -6.91
N GLN A 21 7.12 10.84 -7.07
CA GLN A 21 6.20 11.06 -5.95
C GLN A 21 5.64 9.74 -5.43
N LYS A 22 5.37 9.63 -4.13
CA LYS A 22 4.70 8.43 -3.60
C LYS A 22 3.29 8.37 -4.16
N GLN A 23 2.85 7.19 -4.57
CA GLN A 23 1.45 6.94 -4.92
C GLN A 23 0.79 5.93 -4.01
N ILE A 24 1.51 4.89 -3.58
CA ILE A 24 0.93 3.84 -2.73
C ILE A 24 1.98 3.32 -1.76
N GLN A 25 1.60 3.06 -0.51
CA GLN A 25 2.43 2.44 0.50
C GLN A 25 1.57 1.47 1.29
N GLY A 26 2.14 0.32 1.62
CA GLY A 26 1.46 -0.65 2.43
C GLY A 26 2.39 -1.81 2.78
N ASN A 27 1.80 -2.94 3.11
CA ASN A 27 2.52 -4.15 3.47
C ASN A 27 1.89 -5.37 2.79
N TYR A 28 2.75 -6.30 2.37
CA TYR A 28 2.34 -7.62 1.91
C TYR A 28 2.64 -8.68 2.97
N VAL A 29 1.78 -9.68 3.09
CA VAL A 29 2.02 -10.92 3.84
C VAL A 29 1.58 -12.08 2.96
N ASP A 30 2.52 -12.95 2.60
CA ASP A 30 2.28 -14.12 1.74
C ASP A 30 1.50 -13.78 0.46
N ASP A 31 2.00 -12.77 -0.28
CA ASP A 31 1.40 -12.20 -1.51
C ASP A 31 0.09 -11.40 -1.34
N ASN A 32 -0.46 -11.34 -0.13
CA ASN A 32 -1.70 -10.61 0.14
C ASN A 32 -1.42 -9.25 0.79
N LEU A 33 -2.21 -8.23 0.44
CA LEU A 33 -2.16 -6.96 1.17
C LEU A 33 -2.64 -7.16 2.60
N GLU A 34 -1.90 -6.60 3.54
CA GLU A 34 -2.17 -6.70 4.97
C GLU A 34 -1.87 -5.37 5.66
N GLY A 35 -2.78 -4.93 6.53
CA GLY A 35 -2.62 -3.69 7.28
C GLY A 35 -3.13 -2.47 6.51
N LEU A 36 -2.69 -1.30 6.96
CA LEU A 36 -3.09 -0.02 6.37
C LEU A 36 -2.33 0.23 5.07
N VAL A 37 -3.06 0.49 4.00
CA VAL A 37 -2.54 0.93 2.70
C VAL A 37 -2.90 2.40 2.52
N THR A 38 -1.90 3.25 2.34
CA THR A 38 -2.07 4.68 2.07
C THR A 38 -1.89 4.92 0.58
N VAL A 39 -2.82 5.67 0.00
CA VAL A 39 -2.79 6.13 -1.39
C VAL A 39 -2.61 7.64 -1.38
N TRP A 40 -1.70 8.15 -2.20
CA TRP A 40 -1.47 9.58 -2.39
C TRP A 40 -1.89 10.00 -3.79
N ASN A 41 -2.37 11.23 -3.90
CA ASN A 41 -2.64 11.90 -5.16
C ASN A 41 -1.34 12.38 -5.83
N ASP A 42 -1.44 12.95 -7.03
CA ASP A 42 -0.28 13.50 -7.77
C ASP A 42 0.34 14.75 -7.11
N ASN A 43 -0.30 15.35 -6.10
CA ASN A 43 0.31 16.42 -5.29
C ASN A 43 1.16 15.85 -4.14
N GLY A 44 1.07 14.55 -3.87
CA GLY A 44 1.69 13.91 -2.71
C GLY A 44 0.88 14.06 -1.41
N GLU A 45 -0.37 14.50 -1.50
CA GLU A 45 -1.33 14.51 -0.40
C GLU A 45 -1.99 13.14 -0.32
N ILE A 46 -2.39 12.71 0.87
CA ILE A 46 -3.05 11.41 1.02
C ILE A 46 -4.44 11.56 0.38
N GLU A 47 -4.77 10.68 -0.55
CA GLU A 47 -6.09 10.66 -1.20
C GLU A 47 -7.06 9.81 -0.38
N LYS A 48 -6.55 8.68 0.13
CA LYS A 48 -7.32 7.74 0.94
C LYS A 48 -6.41 6.76 1.66
N THR A 49 -6.93 6.19 2.74
CA THR A 49 -6.36 5.02 3.39
C THR A 49 -7.32 3.84 3.28
N VAL A 50 -6.79 2.64 3.11
CA VAL A 50 -7.56 1.41 2.97
C VAL A 50 -6.94 0.34 3.85
N GLN A 51 -7.70 -0.19 4.79
CA GLN A 51 -7.27 -1.31 5.62
C GLN A 51 -7.50 -2.62 4.87
N TYR A 52 -6.46 -3.43 4.73
CA TYR A 52 -6.55 -4.78 4.18
C TYR A 52 -6.31 -5.84 5.25
N ARG A 53 -6.98 -6.98 5.11
CA ARG A 53 -6.73 -8.18 5.91
C ARG A 53 -6.86 -9.42 5.02
N GLY A 54 -5.77 -10.16 4.85
CA GLY A 54 -5.70 -11.32 3.96
C GLY A 54 -6.06 -10.99 2.51
N GLY A 55 -5.71 -9.78 2.05
CA GLY A 55 -6.02 -9.31 0.69
C GLY A 55 -7.44 -8.77 0.51
N ALA A 56 -8.31 -8.88 1.51
CA ALA A 56 -9.64 -8.28 1.48
C ALA A 56 -9.65 -6.87 2.10
N ILE A 57 -10.44 -5.96 1.54
CA ILE A 57 -10.67 -4.63 2.11
C ILE A 57 -11.54 -4.79 3.36
N VAL A 58 -11.07 -4.24 4.47
CA VAL A 58 -11.77 -4.17 5.76
C VAL A 58 -12.43 -2.80 5.92
N SER A 59 -11.70 -1.73 5.62
CA SER A 59 -12.20 -0.35 5.66
C SER A 59 -11.51 0.50 4.60
N SER A 60 -12.16 1.57 4.18
CA SER A 60 -11.58 2.60 3.32
C SER A 60 -12.04 3.97 3.79
N GLU A 61 -11.10 4.87 4.05
CA GLU A 61 -11.33 6.23 4.52
C GLU A 61 -10.70 7.20 3.51
N PRO A 62 -11.51 7.99 2.79
CA PRO A 62 -10.98 9.08 1.97
C PRO A 62 -10.42 10.21 2.86
N GLU A 63 -9.45 10.95 2.35
CA GLU A 63 -9.04 12.21 2.95
C GLU A 63 -9.97 13.34 2.44
N ASP A 64 -10.48 14.16 3.36
CA ASP A 64 -11.47 15.24 3.11
C ASP A 64 -10.81 16.51 2.52
#